data_AF-A0AAV2QRR5-F1
#
_entry.id   AF-A0AAV2QRR5-F1
#
_cell.length_a   1.000
_cell.length_b   1.000
_cell.length_c   1.000
_cell.angle_alpha   90.00
_cell.angle_beta   90.00
_cell.angle_gamma   90.00
#
_symmetry.space_group_name_H-M   'P 1'
#
loop_
_entity.id
_entity.type
_entity.pdbx_description
1 polymer ?
#
loop_
_entity_poly.entity_id
_entity_poly.type
_entity_poly.pdbx_seq_one_letter_code
_entity_poly.pdbx_strand_id
1 'polypeptide(L)'
;MNVKDLVHLKMLSFNYILLNFFFSCKDSNEFQLFPNENTDPKCWIKPSFKRVVILIVDALRYDFATYNKSLPSSQALPYQNKMPVFNEMLEDNPRQSRLYPFIADAPTTTMQRLKGLTTGSLPTFIDASNNFASEEIIEDNLIDQIVKHGKHMIMLGDDTWGSLFPGRFLRQHLYPSFNVMDLHTVDNGVLDHLQNELSGSDWDVIVGHFLGVDHCGHRYGPNHAEMANKLMQLNEEIR
;
A
#
# COMPACT_ATOMS: atom_id res chain seq x y z
N MET A 1 7.60 12.57 14.78
CA MET A 1 8.30 12.25 13.52
C MET A 1 7.20 11.98 12.53
N ASN A 2 7.03 12.85 11.53
CA ASN A 2 5.86 12.83 10.66
C ASN A 2 5.98 11.71 9.62
N VAL A 3 4.87 11.16 9.13
CA VAL A 3 4.89 10.06 8.15
C VAL A 3 5.59 10.52 6.87
N LYS A 4 5.47 11.80 6.48
CA LYS A 4 6.24 12.38 5.36
C LYS A 4 7.75 12.24 5.48
N ASP A 5 8.29 12.33 6.70
CA ASP A 5 9.74 12.31 6.93
C ASP A 5 10.33 10.89 6.78
N LEU A 6 9.49 9.88 6.98
CA LEU A 6 9.85 8.46 6.88
C LEU A 6 9.49 7.87 5.52
N VAL A 7 8.53 8.48 4.83
CA VAL A 7 7.97 7.95 3.59
C VAL A 7 8.52 8.77 2.42
N HIS A 8 9.51 8.20 1.72
CA HIS A 8 9.66 8.50 0.30
C HIS A 8 8.39 7.99 -0.39
N LEU A 9 7.34 8.81 -0.41
CA LEU A 9 6.04 8.52 -1.04
C LEU A 9 6.21 8.59 -2.54
N LYS A 10 6.90 7.58 -3.04
CA LYS A 10 6.85 7.14 -4.41
C LYS A 10 5.50 6.46 -4.55
N MET A 11 4.46 7.23 -4.92
CA MET A 11 3.24 6.67 -5.50
C MET A 11 3.63 6.09 -6.85
N LEU A 12 4.28 4.94 -6.78
CA LEU A 12 4.74 4.15 -7.89
C LEU A 12 3.71 3.04 -8.08
N SER A 13 3.48 2.65 -9.33
CA SER A 13 2.84 1.37 -9.60
C SER A 13 3.57 0.29 -8.80
N PHE A 14 2.83 -0.65 -8.21
CA PHE A 14 3.38 -1.76 -7.41
C PHE A 14 4.57 -2.45 -8.14
N ASN A 15 4.51 -2.53 -9.47
CA ASN A 15 5.57 -3.03 -10.35
C ASN A 15 6.91 -2.27 -10.29
N TYR A 16 6.93 -0.97 -10.00
CA TYR A 16 8.17 -0.19 -9.93
C TYR A 16 8.84 -0.25 -8.54
N ILE A 17 8.07 -0.55 -7.48
CA ILE A 17 8.57 -0.83 -6.14
C ILE A 17 9.29 -2.19 -6.13
N LEU A 18 8.73 -3.19 -6.82
CA LEU A 18 9.32 -4.51 -7.04
C LEU A 18 10.72 -4.46 -7.67
N LEU A 19 10.93 -3.62 -8.68
CA LEU A 19 12.23 -3.55 -9.36
C LEU A 19 13.33 -2.84 -8.53
N ASN A 20 12.96 -1.97 -7.59
CA ASN A 20 13.90 -1.13 -6.84
C ASN A 20 14.17 -1.59 -5.40
N PHE A 21 13.37 -2.53 -4.88
CA PHE A 21 13.51 -3.06 -3.52
C PHE A 21 14.21 -4.43 -3.48
N PHE A 22 14.07 -5.25 -4.52
CA PHE A 22 14.36 -6.69 -4.43
C PHE A 22 15.79 -7.12 -4.78
N PHE A 23 16.58 -6.31 -5.48
CA PHE A 23 17.89 -6.77 -5.92
C PHE A 23 19.01 -6.29 -4.98
N SER A 24 19.25 -6.99 -3.88
CA SER A 24 20.46 -6.84 -3.05
C SER A 24 21.32 -8.10 -3.11
N CYS A 25 22.47 -8.05 -3.79
CA CYS A 25 23.47 -9.12 -3.70
C CYS A 25 24.05 -9.19 -2.28
N LYS A 26 24.26 -10.41 -1.77
CA LYS A 26 25.27 -10.64 -0.73
C LYS A 26 26.64 -10.51 -1.39
N ASP A 27 27.44 -9.57 -0.92
CA ASP A 27 28.81 -9.36 -1.37
C ASP A 27 29.64 -10.64 -1.22
N SER A 28 30.06 -11.20 -2.34
CA SER A 28 31.23 -12.07 -2.40
C SER A 28 32.22 -11.40 -3.34
N ASN A 29 33.26 -10.81 -2.74
CA ASN A 29 34.42 -10.24 -3.42
C ASN A 29 34.96 -11.20 -4.47
N GLU A 30 34.84 -10.85 -5.75
CA GLU A 30 35.92 -10.90 -6.75
C GLU A 30 35.36 -10.54 -8.13
N PHE A 31 36.06 -9.64 -8.80
CA PHE A 31 35.69 -9.04 -10.07
C PHE A 31 36.38 -9.83 -11.19
N GLN A 32 35.65 -10.58 -12.00
CA GLN A 32 36.13 -11.04 -13.31
C GLN A 32 35.09 -10.78 -14.38
N LEU A 33 35.51 -10.00 -15.37
CA LEU A 33 34.83 -9.75 -16.63
C LEU A 33 35.00 -11.00 -17.50
N PHE A 34 33.90 -11.43 -18.14
CA PHE A 34 33.74 -12.54 -19.11
C PHE A 34 33.21 -13.87 -18.52
N PRO A 35 32.07 -14.39 -19.03
CA PRO A 35 31.43 -15.59 -18.52
C PRO A 35 32.08 -16.85 -19.10
N ASN A 36 32.72 -17.66 -18.25
CA ASN A 36 32.90 -19.07 -18.56
C ASN A 36 31.59 -19.81 -18.24
N GLU A 37 31.25 -20.79 -19.08
CA GLU A 37 30.11 -21.70 -18.97
C GLU A 37 30.09 -22.42 -17.61
N ASN A 38 29.50 -21.77 -16.61
CA ASN A 38 28.98 -22.28 -15.33
C ASN A 38 28.48 -21.09 -14.50
N THR A 39 27.69 -20.20 -15.10
CA THR A 39 27.27 -18.96 -14.47
C THR A 39 26.04 -19.17 -13.59
N ASP A 40 26.31 -19.28 -12.29
CA ASP A 40 25.39 -19.00 -11.18
C ASP A 40 24.52 -17.76 -11.52
N PRO A 41 23.18 -17.80 -11.45
CA PRO A 41 22.30 -16.77 -12.00
C PRO A 41 22.30 -15.52 -11.10
N LYS A 42 23.32 -14.66 -11.22
CA LYS A 42 23.48 -13.49 -10.33
C LYS A 42 22.96 -12.19 -10.98
N CYS A 43 22.20 -11.46 -10.15
CA CYS A 43 21.32 -10.31 -10.42
C CYS A 43 22.01 -9.01 -10.89
N TRP A 44 21.25 -8.13 -11.55
CA TRP A 44 21.76 -7.05 -12.40
C TRP A 44 21.48 -5.61 -11.86
N ILE A 45 20.78 -5.45 -10.72
CA ILE A 45 20.34 -4.14 -10.19
C ILE A 45 20.68 -4.02 -8.69
N LYS A 46 21.05 -2.83 -8.21
CA LYS A 46 21.27 -2.52 -6.77
C LYS A 46 19.99 -1.90 -6.18
N PRO A 47 19.58 -2.21 -4.94
CA PRO A 47 18.32 -1.74 -4.42
C PRO A 47 18.45 -0.26 -4.03
N SER A 48 17.45 0.53 -4.38
CA SER A 48 17.42 1.97 -4.09
C SER A 48 17.00 2.27 -2.65
N PHE A 49 16.32 1.33 -1.99
CA PHE A 49 15.79 1.50 -0.64
C PHE A 49 16.08 0.26 0.21
N LYS A 50 16.37 0.46 1.49
CA LYS A 50 16.59 -0.63 2.45
C LYS A 50 15.31 -1.05 3.17
N ARG A 51 14.38 -0.12 3.32
CA ARG A 51 13.10 -0.27 4.02
C ARG A 51 12.01 0.48 3.27
N VAL A 52 10.78 -0.06 3.26
CA VAL A 52 9.64 0.53 2.56
C VAL A 52 8.38 0.48 3.45
N VAL A 53 7.63 1.58 3.45
CA VAL A 53 6.28 1.64 4.02
C VAL A 53 5.29 1.76 2.86
N ILE A 54 4.31 0.87 2.81
CA ILE A 54 3.23 0.87 1.82
C ILE A 54 1.94 1.21 2.55
N LEU A 55 1.36 2.35 2.24
CA LEU A 55 0.04 2.73 2.74
C LEU A 55 -0.99 2.44 1.64
N ILE A 56 -1.98 1.63 1.97
CA ILE A 56 -3.11 1.28 1.12
C ILE A 56 -4.32 1.95 1.75
N VAL A 57 -5.03 2.78 0.98
CA VAL A 57 -6.27 3.41 1.43
C VAL A 57 -7.39 2.87 0.55
N ASP A 58 -8.27 2.05 1.13
CA ASP A 58 -9.35 1.42 0.38
C ASP A 58 -10.33 2.46 -0.16
N ALA A 59 -10.78 2.24 -1.40
CA ALA A 59 -11.62 3.13 -2.19
C ALA A 59 -11.16 4.60 -2.30
N LEU A 60 -9.86 4.89 -2.15
CA LEU A 60 -9.32 6.23 -2.40
C LEU A 60 -9.37 6.57 -3.89
N ARG A 61 -10.44 7.25 -4.30
CA ARG A 61 -10.62 7.70 -5.68
C ARG A 61 -9.55 8.73 -6.08
N TYR A 62 -9.17 8.71 -7.35
CA TYR A 62 -8.18 9.64 -7.90
C TYR A 62 -8.58 11.11 -7.68
N ASP A 63 -9.86 11.45 -7.82
CA ASP A 63 -10.35 12.82 -7.64
C ASP A 63 -10.36 13.30 -6.17
N PHE A 64 -10.20 12.40 -5.19
CA PHE A 64 -9.98 12.77 -3.79
C PHE A 64 -8.54 13.22 -3.55
N ALA A 65 -7.58 12.70 -4.33
CA ALA A 65 -6.16 13.00 -4.23
C ALA A 65 -5.73 14.21 -5.07
N THR A 66 -6.56 14.66 -6.02
CA THR A 66 -6.26 15.84 -6.84
C THR A 66 -6.57 17.15 -6.12
N TYR A 67 -5.78 18.18 -6.42
CA TYR A 67 -5.96 19.52 -5.88
C TYR A 67 -6.22 20.54 -6.99
N ASN A 68 -7.27 21.34 -6.85
CA ASN A 68 -7.62 22.42 -7.78
C ASN A 68 -7.53 23.78 -7.08
N LYS A 69 -6.46 24.53 -7.38
CA LYS A 69 -6.19 25.89 -6.85
C LYS A 69 -7.28 26.90 -7.21
N SER A 70 -7.96 26.71 -8.34
CA SER A 70 -8.97 27.65 -8.85
C SER A 70 -10.38 27.37 -8.31
N LEU A 71 -10.58 26.30 -7.55
CA LEU A 71 -11.89 25.91 -7.02
C LEU A 71 -12.19 26.65 -5.70
N PRO A 72 -13.21 27.52 -5.64
CA PRO A 72 -13.58 28.20 -4.40
C PRO A 72 -14.15 27.21 -3.38
N SER A 73 -13.82 27.38 -2.09
CA SER A 73 -14.31 26.51 -1.02
C SER A 73 -15.83 26.46 -0.90
N SER A 74 -16.54 27.52 -1.31
CA SER A 74 -18.01 27.57 -1.33
C SER A 74 -18.65 26.73 -2.44
N GLN A 75 -17.90 26.36 -3.47
CA GLN A 75 -18.36 25.56 -4.60
C GLN A 75 -17.79 24.13 -4.59
N ALA A 76 -16.83 23.87 -3.72
CA ALA A 76 -16.21 22.56 -3.59
C ALA A 76 -17.19 21.53 -3.04
N LEU A 77 -17.25 20.37 -3.68
CA LEU A 77 -17.92 19.20 -3.10
C LEU A 77 -17.19 18.77 -1.81
N PRO A 78 -17.87 18.09 -0.87
CA PRO A 78 -17.30 17.76 0.43
C PRO A 78 -15.94 17.04 0.38
N TYR A 79 -15.70 16.19 -0.62
CA TYR A 79 -14.44 15.46 -0.77
C TYR A 79 -13.32 16.25 -1.49
N GLN A 80 -13.64 17.33 -2.19
CA GLN A 80 -12.68 18.04 -3.03
C GLN A 80 -11.71 18.89 -2.19
N ASN A 81 -10.44 18.91 -2.62
CA ASN A 81 -9.36 19.66 -1.96
C ASN A 81 -9.17 19.32 -0.47
N LYS A 82 -9.54 18.12 -0.02
CA LYS A 82 -9.38 17.65 1.37
C LYS A 82 -8.05 16.97 1.65
N MET A 83 -7.32 16.57 0.60
CA MET A 83 -5.98 15.98 0.69
C MET A 83 -4.92 16.82 -0.05
N PRO A 84 -4.71 18.11 0.30
CA PRO A 84 -3.68 18.94 -0.33
C PRO A 84 -2.25 18.38 -0.19
N VAL A 85 -2.02 17.47 0.78
CA VAL A 85 -0.73 16.84 1.01
C VAL A 85 -0.09 16.26 -0.26
N PHE A 86 -0.88 15.63 -1.14
CA PHE A 86 -0.33 15.06 -2.36
C PHE A 86 0.19 16.14 -3.32
N ASN A 87 -0.53 17.25 -3.46
CA ASN A 87 -0.09 18.38 -4.29
C ASN A 87 1.16 19.04 -3.71
N GLU A 88 1.20 19.25 -2.39
CA GLU A 88 2.37 19.78 -1.69
C GLU A 88 3.60 18.89 -1.93
N MET A 89 3.46 17.57 -1.79
CA MET A 89 4.56 16.63 -2.05
C MET A 89 5.06 16.68 -3.50
N LEU A 90 4.15 16.82 -4.47
CA LEU A 90 4.50 16.98 -5.89
C LEU A 90 5.25 18.28 -6.17
N GLU A 91 4.89 19.38 -5.50
CA GLU A 91 5.51 20.70 -5.65
C GLU A 91 6.87 20.77 -4.91
N ASP A 92 6.91 20.28 -3.68
CA ASP A 92 8.10 20.36 -2.81
C ASP A 92 9.17 19.34 -3.23
N ASN A 93 8.76 18.14 -3.68
CA ASN A 93 9.66 17.02 -4.01
C ASN A 93 9.40 16.43 -5.40
N PRO A 94 9.49 17.21 -6.50
CA PRO A 94 9.09 16.80 -7.84
C PRO A 94 9.95 15.70 -8.46
N ARG A 95 11.05 15.27 -7.83
CA ARG A 95 11.86 14.11 -8.27
C ARG A 95 11.55 12.84 -7.49
N GLN A 96 10.91 12.94 -6.34
CA GLN A 96 10.65 11.84 -5.42
C GLN A 96 9.16 11.50 -5.32
N SER A 97 8.28 12.42 -5.74
CA SER A 97 6.82 12.26 -5.67
C SER A 97 6.21 12.16 -7.06
N ARG A 98 5.24 11.26 -7.21
CA ARG A 98 4.43 11.08 -8.43
C ARG A 98 3.00 10.77 -8.02
N LEU A 99 2.04 11.11 -8.86
CA LEU A 99 0.63 10.77 -8.71
C LEU A 99 0.16 10.20 -10.04
N TYR A 100 -0.34 8.97 -10.03
CA TYR A 100 -0.82 8.28 -11.23
C TYR A 100 -2.24 7.76 -10.98
N PRO A 101 -3.14 7.87 -11.97
CA PRO A 101 -4.42 7.18 -11.91
C PRO A 101 -4.19 5.67 -12.06
N PHE A 102 -4.82 4.89 -11.19
CA PHE A 102 -4.93 3.44 -11.34
C PHE A 102 -6.34 3.09 -11.80
N ILE A 103 -6.47 2.49 -12.98
CA ILE A 103 -7.75 2.03 -13.51
C ILE A 103 -7.93 0.57 -13.09
N ALA A 104 -9.02 0.32 -12.38
CA ALA A 104 -9.26 -0.96 -11.75
C ALA A 104 -10.39 -1.69 -12.50
N ASP A 105 -10.08 -2.76 -13.26
CA ASP A 105 -11.07 -3.55 -14.03
C ASP A 105 -11.97 -4.40 -13.13
N ALA A 106 -13.28 -4.45 -13.36
CA ALA A 106 -14.21 -5.21 -12.52
C ALA A 106 -13.82 -6.71 -12.37
N PRO A 107 -14.06 -7.37 -11.23
CA PRO A 107 -14.73 -6.90 -10.01
C PRO A 107 -13.83 -6.01 -9.11
N THR A 108 -14.42 -4.99 -8.48
CA THR A 108 -13.74 -4.03 -7.60
C THR A 108 -13.85 -4.42 -6.12
N THR A 109 -13.79 -5.71 -5.78
CA THR A 109 -13.81 -6.15 -4.38
C THR A 109 -12.38 -6.16 -3.81
N THR A 110 -12.24 -5.79 -2.53
CA THR A 110 -10.95 -5.64 -1.82
C THR A 110 -10.08 -6.88 -1.98
N MET A 111 -10.62 -8.08 -1.70
CA MET A 111 -9.89 -9.35 -1.83
C MET A 111 -9.33 -9.59 -3.24
N GLN A 112 -10.13 -9.35 -4.30
CA GLN A 112 -9.68 -9.54 -5.68
C GLN A 112 -8.57 -8.56 -6.06
N ARG A 113 -8.61 -7.35 -5.49
CA ARG A 113 -7.54 -6.36 -5.67
C ARG A 113 -6.29 -6.73 -4.91
N LEU A 114 -6.39 -7.21 -3.67
CA LEU A 114 -5.23 -7.68 -2.94
C LEU A 114 -4.54 -8.84 -3.66
N LYS A 115 -5.32 -9.79 -4.19
CA LYS A 115 -4.79 -10.88 -5.02
C LYS A 115 -4.06 -10.31 -6.24
N GLY A 116 -4.73 -9.52 -7.09
CA GLY A 116 -4.10 -8.96 -8.29
C GLY A 116 -2.90 -8.06 -8.02
N LEU A 117 -2.92 -7.32 -6.90
CA LEU A 117 -1.83 -6.42 -6.49
C LEU A 117 -0.58 -7.19 -6.06
N THR A 118 -0.76 -8.33 -5.40
CA THR A 118 0.32 -9.14 -4.83
C THR A 118 0.85 -10.19 -5.80
N THR A 119 0.01 -10.76 -6.68
CA THR A 119 0.41 -11.77 -7.68
C THR A 119 0.77 -11.15 -9.04
N GLY A 120 0.29 -9.94 -9.32
CA GLY A 120 0.37 -9.35 -10.67
C GLY A 120 -0.56 -10.00 -11.70
N SER A 121 -1.46 -10.89 -11.26
CA SER A 121 -2.44 -11.54 -12.14
C SER A 121 -3.69 -10.68 -12.35
N LEU A 122 -4.34 -10.84 -13.51
CA LEU A 122 -5.68 -10.28 -13.72
C LEU A 122 -6.67 -10.99 -12.79
N PRO A 123 -7.53 -10.25 -12.04
CA PRO A 123 -8.60 -10.87 -11.26
C PRO A 123 -9.58 -11.54 -12.22
N THR A 124 -9.73 -12.87 -12.16
CA THR A 124 -10.69 -13.58 -13.01
C THR A 124 -11.99 -13.83 -12.25
N PHE A 125 -13.13 -13.81 -12.94
CA PHE A 125 -14.44 -14.10 -12.33
C PHE A 125 -14.52 -15.48 -11.66
N ILE A 126 -13.68 -16.45 -12.08
CA ILE A 126 -13.63 -17.80 -11.51
C ILE A 126 -12.98 -17.79 -10.11
N ASP A 127 -12.03 -16.87 -9.88
CA ASP A 127 -11.43 -16.70 -8.56
C ASP A 127 -12.49 -16.26 -7.55
N ALA A 128 -13.42 -15.36 -7.93
CA ALA A 128 -14.49 -14.90 -7.05
C ALA A 128 -15.42 -16.04 -6.56
N SER A 129 -15.62 -17.10 -7.35
CA SER A 129 -16.41 -18.27 -6.89
C SER A 129 -15.59 -19.27 -6.06
N ASN A 130 -14.29 -19.42 -6.33
CA ASN A 130 -13.41 -20.32 -5.57
C ASN A 130 -13.00 -19.74 -4.21
N ASN A 131 -13.09 -18.42 -4.01
CA ASN A 131 -12.88 -17.78 -2.72
C ASN A 131 -13.90 -18.17 -1.64
N PHE A 132 -14.93 -18.96 -1.96
CA PHE A 132 -15.78 -19.59 -0.95
C PHE A 132 -15.16 -20.85 -0.31
N ALA A 133 -14.07 -21.41 -0.84
CA ALA A 133 -13.52 -22.70 -0.40
C ALA A 133 -12.13 -22.63 0.27
N SER A 134 -11.30 -21.63 -0.05
CA SER A 134 -10.05 -21.34 0.66
C SER A 134 -9.64 -19.88 0.45
N GLU A 135 -9.51 -19.11 1.54
CA GLU A 135 -9.08 -17.71 1.48
C GLU A 135 -7.58 -17.55 1.21
N GLU A 136 -6.75 -18.55 1.57
CA GLU A 136 -5.30 -18.46 1.39
C GLU A 136 -4.86 -18.40 -0.08
N ILE A 137 -3.95 -17.48 -0.40
CA ILE A 137 -3.28 -17.37 -1.70
C ILE A 137 -2.06 -18.30 -1.71
N ILE A 138 -2.06 -19.25 -2.63
CA ILE A 138 -1.01 -20.28 -2.78
C ILE A 138 -0.13 -19.99 -4.00
N GLU A 139 -0.64 -19.21 -4.95
CA GLU A 139 0.10 -18.78 -6.13
C GLU A 139 1.29 -17.89 -5.77
N ASP A 140 2.29 -17.86 -6.66
CA ASP A 140 3.46 -17.00 -6.45
C ASP A 140 3.04 -15.54 -6.34
N ASN A 141 3.49 -14.90 -5.26
CA ASN A 141 3.10 -13.55 -4.91
C ASN A 141 4.27 -12.81 -4.25
N LEU A 142 4.15 -11.49 -4.23
CA LEU A 142 5.13 -10.59 -3.66
C LEU A 142 5.49 -10.92 -2.22
N ILE A 143 4.51 -11.23 -1.38
CA ILE A 143 4.74 -11.47 0.06
C ILE A 143 5.61 -12.72 0.24
N ASP A 144 5.30 -13.80 -0.49
CA ASP A 144 6.13 -15.00 -0.49
C ASP A 144 7.55 -14.71 -0.97
N GLN A 145 7.71 -13.87 -1.99
CA GLN A 145 9.04 -13.47 -2.46
C GLN A 145 9.81 -12.67 -1.40
N ILE A 146 9.15 -11.81 -0.63
CA ILE A 146 9.79 -11.09 0.51
C ILE A 146 10.28 -12.10 1.54
N VAL A 147 9.40 -12.98 1.99
CA VAL A 147 9.70 -13.96 3.04
C VAL A 147 10.80 -14.93 2.59
N LYS A 148 10.74 -15.45 1.35
CA LYS A 148 11.75 -16.36 0.78
C LYS A 148 13.15 -15.74 0.73
N HIS A 149 13.25 -14.41 0.62
CA HIS A 149 14.52 -13.69 0.63
C HIS A 149 14.99 -13.27 2.04
N GLY A 150 14.35 -13.80 3.10
CA GLY A 150 14.72 -13.53 4.49
C GLY A 150 14.42 -12.10 4.93
N LYS A 151 13.42 -11.47 4.30
CA LYS A 151 12.98 -10.11 4.62
C LYS A 151 11.77 -10.16 5.55
N HIS A 152 11.70 -9.17 6.44
CA HIS A 152 10.65 -9.09 7.44
C HIS A 152 9.55 -8.11 7.03
N MET A 153 8.32 -8.63 6.97
CA MET A 153 7.13 -7.84 6.64
C MET A 153 6.20 -7.72 7.85
N ILE A 154 5.62 -6.53 8.03
CA ILE A 154 4.65 -6.23 9.08
C ILE A 154 3.35 -5.78 8.42
N MET A 155 2.23 -6.32 8.90
CA MET A 155 0.90 -6.01 8.40
C MET A 155 0.06 -5.29 9.46
N LEU A 156 -0.43 -4.09 9.15
CA LEU A 156 -1.30 -3.29 10.00
C LEU A 156 -2.58 -2.97 9.22
N GLY A 157 -3.75 -3.40 9.69
CA GLY A 157 -5.00 -3.09 8.98
C GLY A 157 -6.02 -4.19 9.14
N ASP A 158 -6.71 -4.53 8.06
CA ASP A 158 -7.86 -5.44 8.14
C ASP A 158 -7.47 -6.93 8.11
N ASP A 159 -8.33 -7.77 8.68
CA ASP A 159 -8.14 -9.21 8.85
C ASP A 159 -8.11 -10.03 7.57
N THR A 160 -8.55 -9.48 6.43
CA THR A 160 -8.44 -10.15 5.11
C THR A 160 -6.99 -10.51 4.81
N TRP A 161 -6.01 -9.68 5.19
CA TRP A 161 -4.60 -9.99 4.95
C TRP A 161 -4.12 -11.24 5.70
N GLY A 162 -4.59 -11.44 6.94
CA GLY A 162 -4.24 -12.62 7.74
C GLY A 162 -4.83 -13.90 7.15
N SER A 163 -6.04 -13.81 6.62
CA SER A 163 -6.71 -14.89 5.89
C SER A 163 -6.02 -15.23 4.57
N LEU A 164 -5.64 -14.22 3.79
CA LEU A 164 -5.00 -14.41 2.48
C LEU A 164 -3.56 -14.92 2.59
N PHE A 165 -2.83 -14.51 3.64
CA PHE A 165 -1.39 -14.75 3.77
C PHE A 165 -0.99 -15.30 5.15
N PRO A 166 -1.58 -16.43 5.59
CA PRO A 166 -1.30 -16.98 6.91
C PRO A 166 0.19 -17.31 7.08
N GLY A 167 0.78 -16.90 8.20
CA GLY A 167 2.17 -17.20 8.56
C GLY A 167 3.26 -16.46 7.78
N ARG A 168 2.91 -15.46 6.95
CA ARG A 168 3.86 -14.73 6.10
C ARG A 168 4.35 -13.39 6.68
N PHE A 169 3.77 -12.93 7.78
CA PHE A 169 4.17 -11.69 8.44
C PHE A 169 4.99 -11.96 9.69
N LEU A 170 6.04 -11.16 9.92
CA LEU A 170 6.82 -11.18 11.16
C LEU A 170 5.92 -10.76 12.34
N ARG A 171 5.09 -9.73 12.12
CA ARG A 171 4.08 -9.22 13.05
C ARG A 171 2.85 -8.78 12.27
N GLN A 172 1.68 -8.91 12.88
CA GLN A 172 0.43 -8.45 12.31
C GLN A 172 -0.50 -7.87 13.38
N HIS A 173 -1.15 -6.76 13.06
CA HIS A 173 -2.17 -6.10 13.87
C HIS A 173 -3.42 -5.95 13.01
N LEU A 174 -4.34 -6.90 13.18
CA LEU A 174 -5.49 -7.09 12.30
C LEU A 174 -6.80 -6.70 12.99
N TYR A 175 -7.68 -6.05 12.23
CA TYR A 175 -8.98 -5.55 12.68
C TYR A 175 -10.11 -6.07 11.78
N PRO A 176 -11.35 -6.20 12.29
CA PRO A 176 -12.47 -6.69 11.48
C PRO A 176 -12.74 -5.83 10.24
N SER A 177 -12.75 -6.45 9.06
CA SER A 177 -12.94 -5.78 7.76
C SER A 177 -14.40 -5.44 7.40
N PHE A 178 -15.38 -6.25 7.81
CA PHE A 178 -16.75 -6.15 7.27
C PHE A 178 -17.69 -5.16 7.98
N ASN A 179 -17.22 -4.46 9.02
CA ASN A 179 -18.07 -3.52 9.76
C ASN A 179 -18.03 -2.11 9.16
N VAL A 180 -18.81 -1.87 8.10
CA VAL A 180 -18.94 -0.56 7.43
C VAL A 180 -19.44 0.57 8.35
N MET A 181 -19.94 0.24 9.54
CA MET A 181 -20.37 1.25 10.52
C MET A 181 -19.18 1.83 11.29
N ASP A 182 -18.05 1.11 11.34
CA ASP A 182 -16.81 1.58 11.94
C ASP A 182 -16.02 2.38 10.92
N LEU A 183 -15.83 3.68 11.18
CA LEU A 183 -15.00 4.52 10.33
C LEU A 183 -13.58 4.70 10.87
N HIS A 184 -13.29 4.31 12.11
CA HIS A 184 -12.12 4.82 12.83
C HIS A 184 -11.24 3.76 13.46
N THR A 185 -11.79 2.61 13.89
CA THR A 185 -11.02 1.66 14.70
C THR A 185 -9.84 1.08 13.92
N VAL A 186 -10.08 0.69 12.67
CA VAL A 186 -9.02 0.19 11.78
C VAL A 186 -7.97 1.27 11.52
N ASP A 187 -8.39 2.45 11.06
CA ASP A 187 -7.47 3.55 10.72
C ASP A 187 -6.62 3.99 11.92
N ASN A 188 -7.25 4.20 13.09
CA ASN A 188 -6.54 4.59 14.30
C ASN A 188 -5.58 3.48 14.76
N GLY A 189 -6.02 2.23 14.68
CA GLY A 189 -5.19 1.07 14.98
C GLY A 189 -3.94 0.99 14.09
N VAL A 190 -4.08 1.25 12.79
CA VAL A 190 -2.95 1.32 11.86
C VAL A 190 -1.97 2.42 12.29
N LEU A 191 -2.46 3.61 12.61
CA LEU A 191 -1.61 4.76 12.99
C LEU A 191 -0.84 4.50 14.28
N ASP A 192 -1.54 4.00 15.31
CA ASP A 192 -0.95 3.72 16.63
C ASP A 192 0.20 2.70 16.50
N HIS A 193 -0.02 1.61 15.75
CA HIS A 193 1.00 0.58 15.57
C HIS A 193 2.10 1.01 14.59
N LEU A 194 1.77 1.78 13.55
CA LEU A 194 2.75 2.26 12.58
C LEU A 194 3.85 3.07 13.28
N GLN A 195 3.48 4.00 14.18
CA GLN A 195 4.45 4.79 14.92
C GLN A 195 5.41 3.93 15.76
N ASN A 196 4.86 2.89 16.41
CA ASN A 196 5.67 1.95 17.20
C ASN A 196 6.63 1.16 16.31
N GLU A 197 6.15 0.63 15.19
CA GLU A 197 6.95 -0.20 14.28
C GLU A 197 8.05 0.60 13.57
N LEU A 198 7.80 1.86 13.22
CA LEU A 198 8.79 2.75 12.63
C LEU A 198 9.99 3.00 13.55
N SER A 199 9.82 2.91 14.87
CA SER A 199 10.91 3.00 15.85
C SER A 199 11.82 1.77 15.87
N GLY A 200 11.31 0.63 15.36
CA GLY A 200 12.03 -0.63 15.24
C GLY A 200 13.04 -0.65 14.08
N SER A 201 13.95 -1.62 14.14
CA SER A 201 14.98 -1.86 13.11
C SER A 201 14.92 -3.26 12.51
N ASP A 202 13.97 -4.09 12.94
CA ASP A 202 13.84 -5.50 12.58
C ASP A 202 12.84 -5.74 11.43
N TRP A 203 12.40 -4.68 10.76
CA TRP A 203 11.48 -4.74 9.62
C TRP A 203 12.14 -4.25 8.33
N ASP A 204 11.73 -4.85 7.21
CA ASP A 204 12.08 -4.41 5.85
C ASP A 204 10.87 -3.77 5.16
N VAL A 205 9.66 -4.30 5.36
CA VAL A 205 8.43 -3.76 4.77
C VAL A 205 7.33 -3.63 5.81
N ILE A 206 6.66 -2.48 5.87
CA ILE A 206 5.42 -2.28 6.62
C ILE A 206 4.29 -2.00 5.63
N VAL A 207 3.16 -2.69 5.77
CA VAL A 207 1.93 -2.40 5.05
C VAL A 207 0.90 -1.87 6.05
N GLY A 208 0.38 -0.67 5.79
CA GLY A 208 -0.74 -0.08 6.52
C GLY A 208 -1.96 -0.01 5.61
N HIS A 209 -3.04 -0.74 5.93
CA HIS A 209 -4.27 -0.74 5.16
C HIS A 209 -5.41 -0.04 5.90
N PHE A 210 -5.84 1.10 5.36
CA PHE A 210 -6.89 1.96 5.89
C PHE A 210 -8.22 1.66 5.19
N LEU A 211 -9.29 1.52 5.97
CA LEU A 211 -10.64 1.21 5.47
C LEU A 211 -11.63 2.37 5.63
N GLY A 212 -11.30 3.39 6.42
CA GLY A 212 -12.28 4.41 6.81
C GLY A 212 -12.90 5.19 5.64
N VAL A 213 -12.16 5.38 4.53
CA VAL A 213 -12.68 6.01 3.31
C VAL A 213 -13.72 5.13 2.61
N ASP A 214 -13.41 3.86 2.41
CA ASP A 214 -14.34 2.88 1.81
C ASP A 214 -15.61 2.74 2.65
N HIS A 215 -15.45 2.53 3.97
CA HIS A 215 -16.59 2.42 4.89
C HIS A 215 -17.45 3.69 4.88
N CYS A 216 -16.83 4.87 4.84
CA CYS A 216 -17.57 6.13 4.73
C CYS A 216 -18.30 6.24 3.38
N GLY A 217 -17.67 5.77 2.30
CA GLY A 217 -18.27 5.71 0.97
C GLY A 217 -19.52 4.83 0.94
N HIS A 218 -19.45 3.64 1.52
CA HIS A 218 -20.58 2.72 1.63
C HIS A 218 -21.70 3.25 2.52
N ARG A 219 -21.36 3.86 3.65
CA ARG A 219 -22.33 4.31 4.65
C ARG A 219 -23.03 5.62 4.28
N TYR A 220 -22.24 6.61 3.83
CA TYR A 220 -22.70 7.99 3.65
C TYR A 220 -22.57 8.49 2.21
N GLY A 221 -21.68 7.90 1.43
CA GLY A 221 -21.32 8.38 0.11
C GLY A 221 -20.32 9.55 0.13
N PRO A 222 -19.75 9.90 -1.03
CA PRO A 222 -18.65 10.86 -1.13
C PRO A 222 -19.06 12.31 -0.86
N ASN A 223 -20.35 12.65 -1.03
CA ASN A 223 -20.88 14.01 -0.86
C ASN A 223 -21.34 14.29 0.58
N HIS A 224 -20.96 13.46 1.55
CA HIS A 224 -21.30 13.67 2.96
C HIS A 224 -20.16 14.37 3.71
N ALA A 225 -20.49 15.12 4.77
CA ALA A 225 -19.50 15.81 5.59
C ALA A 225 -18.50 14.84 6.25
N GLU A 226 -18.94 13.63 6.60
CA GLU A 226 -18.03 12.59 7.14
C GLU A 226 -16.96 12.15 6.15
N MET A 227 -17.23 12.16 4.83
CA MET A 227 -16.18 11.89 3.84
C MET A 227 -15.11 12.99 3.89
N ALA A 228 -15.52 14.25 4.05
CA ALA A 228 -14.58 15.35 4.22
C ALA A 228 -13.72 15.17 5.48
N ASN A 229 -14.35 14.84 6.62
CA ASN A 229 -13.65 14.60 7.88
C ASN A 229 -12.64 13.47 7.75
N LYS A 230 -13.03 12.37 7.08
CA LYS A 230 -12.18 11.20 6.88
C LYS A 230 -10.96 11.50 6.00
N LEU A 231 -11.17 12.22 4.89
CA LEU A 231 -10.06 12.63 4.01
C LEU A 231 -9.13 13.64 4.69
N MET A 232 -9.67 14.55 5.50
CA MET A 232 -8.86 15.49 6.29
C MET A 232 -8.05 14.76 7.37
N GLN A 233 -8.62 13.76 8.05
CA GLN A 233 -7.87 12.90 8.96
C GLN A 233 -6.67 12.27 8.24
N LEU A 234 -6.91 11.57 7.13
CA LEU A 234 -5.83 10.96 6.35
C LEU A 234 -4.81 11.99 5.84
N ASN A 235 -5.25 13.18 5.45
CA ASN A 235 -4.36 14.25 5.04
C ASN A 235 -3.36 14.59 6.14
N GLU A 236 -3.84 14.84 7.36
CA GLU A 236 -3.00 15.18 8.52
C GLU A 236 -2.08 14.04 8.93
N GLU A 237 -2.52 12.79 8.86
CA GLU A 237 -1.70 11.64 9.23
C GLU A 237 -0.61 11.34 8.20
N ILE A 238 -0.89 11.60 6.91
CA ILE A 238 0.14 11.55 5.86
C ILE A 238 1.07 12.76 5.98
N ARG A 239 0.74 13.82 6.75
CA ARG A 239 1.55 15.02 6.87
C ARG A 239 2.85 14.87 7.66
#